data_AF-A0A969E3N5-F1
#
_entry.id   AF-A0A969E3N5-F1
#
_cell.length_a   1.000
_cell.length_b   1.000
_cell.length_c   1.000
_cell.angle_alpha   90.00
_cell.angle_beta   90.00
_cell.angle_gamma   90.00
#
_symmetry.space_group_name_H-M   'P 1'
#
loop_
_entity.id
_entity.type
_entity.pdbx_description
1 polymer ?
#
loop_
_entity_poly.entity_id
_entity_poly.type
_entity_poly.pdbx_seq_one_letter_code
_entity_poly.pdbx_strand_id
1 'polypeptide(L)'
;MIDTLILGIVNIILCYLLVFGKMGFPEMGIGGAALASTIAEGVAFVIFVIYMFFDKKIKDYHLFKPRKVDFTLIRQQMMISLPSVAQPVVGLGSWFLFFSIVETRLGKHDLAITNLVRNVYLLLSIPSWGFASSVNTLVSNIVGQRAYEQVMPTIWKTAKLCLFVTMISRSRFYYFPSIFLIQSLAILR
;
A
#
# COMPACT_ATOMS: atom_id res chain seq x y z
N MET A 1 10.07 -7.31 3.79
CA MET A 1 9.79 -7.06 5.22
C MET A 1 10.88 -6.19 5.84
N ILE A 2 12.16 -6.60 5.79
CA ILE A 2 13.29 -5.79 6.29
C ILE A 2 13.33 -4.42 5.59
N ASP A 3 13.27 -4.40 4.26
CA ASP A 3 13.21 -3.18 3.45
C ASP A 3 12.08 -2.22 3.87
N THR A 4 10.86 -2.74 4.01
CA THR A 4 9.68 -1.97 4.45
C THR A 4 9.83 -1.38 5.86
N LEU A 5 10.45 -2.11 6.79
CA LEU A 5 10.72 -1.62 8.15
C LEU A 5 11.74 -0.47 8.11
N ILE A 6 12.81 -0.62 7.33
CA ILE A 6 13.83 0.40 7.17
C ILE A 6 13.22 1.66 6.55
N LEU A 7 12.44 1.50 5.47
CA LEU A 7 11.72 2.60 4.84
C LEU A 7 10.87 3.36 5.85
N GLY A 8 10.05 2.66 6.64
CA GLY A 8 9.20 3.29 7.65
C GLY A 8 9.98 4.03 8.73
N ILE A 9 11.06 3.43 9.26
CA ILE A 9 11.88 4.04 10.30
C ILE A 9 12.59 5.28 9.77
N VAL A 10 13.23 5.18 8.60
CA VAL A 10 13.92 6.30 7.94
C VAL A 10 12.92 7.41 7.64
N ASN A 11 11.75 7.08 7.10
CA ASN A 11 10.71 8.06 6.80
C ASN A 11 10.25 8.82 8.04
N ILE A 12 9.98 8.13 9.16
CA ILE A 12 9.53 8.77 10.41
C ILE A 12 10.60 9.71 10.96
N ILE A 13 11.86 9.27 10.98
CA ILE A 13 12.98 10.09 11.48
C ILE A 13 13.16 11.33 10.59
N LEU A 14 13.16 11.17 9.27
CA LEU A 14 13.35 12.29 8.34
C LEU A 14 12.15 13.23 8.35
N CYS A 15 10.92 12.72 8.41
CA CYS A 15 9.73 13.56 8.56
C CYS A 15 9.83 14.40 9.84
N TYR A 16 10.22 13.81 10.96
CA TYR A 16 10.38 14.58 12.20
C TYR A 16 11.44 15.68 12.08
N LEU A 17 12.57 15.40 11.43
CA LEU A 17 13.66 16.38 11.26
C LEU A 17 13.30 17.50 10.27
N LEU A 18 12.75 17.17 9.10
CA LEU A 18 12.49 18.14 8.02
C LEU A 18 11.17 18.90 8.19
N VAL A 19 10.17 18.33 8.86
CA VAL A 19 8.89 19.01 9.12
C VAL A 19 9.04 20.01 10.26
N PHE A 20 9.66 19.61 11.38
CA PHE A 20 9.81 20.45 12.57
C PHE A 20 11.14 21.22 12.65
N GLY A 21 12.00 21.14 11.63
CA GLY A 21 13.26 21.89 11.57
C GLY A 21 14.22 21.63 12.75
N LYS A 22 14.09 20.49 13.43
CA LYS A 22 14.98 20.10 14.54
C LYS A 22 16.38 19.83 13.99
N MET A 23 17.42 20.20 14.76
CA MET A 23 18.83 19.97 14.43
C MET A 23 19.45 20.89 13.37
N GLY A 24 18.90 22.10 13.17
CA GLY A 24 19.47 23.13 12.28
C GLY A 24 19.00 23.06 10.83
N PHE A 25 17.98 22.24 10.55
CA PHE A 25 17.32 22.18 9.25
C PHE A 25 16.21 23.24 9.12
N PRO A 26 15.98 23.81 7.93
CA PRO A 26 14.87 24.73 7.70
C PRO A 26 13.53 24.02 7.89
N GLU A 27 12.58 24.66 8.56
CA GLU A 27 11.20 24.18 8.68
C GLU A 27 10.51 24.24 7.30
N MET A 28 10.47 23.11 6.61
CA MET A 28 9.87 22.99 5.28
C MET A 28 8.39 22.56 5.32
N GLY A 29 7.85 22.29 6.51
CA GLY A 29 6.45 21.89 6.71
C GLY A 29 6.05 20.72 5.81
N ILE A 30 5.00 20.91 5.00
CA ILE A 30 4.48 19.89 4.06
C ILE A 30 5.52 19.51 3.00
N GLY A 31 6.34 20.45 2.54
CA GLY A 31 7.43 20.18 1.59
C GLY A 31 8.51 19.26 2.18
N GLY A 32 8.77 19.40 3.49
CA GLY A 32 9.70 18.54 4.23
C GLY A 32 9.21 17.10 4.32
N ALA A 33 7.90 16.88 4.48
CA ALA A 33 7.31 15.54 4.48
C ALA A 33 7.43 14.83 3.12
N ALA A 34 7.25 15.57 2.02
CA ALA A 34 7.44 15.03 0.68
C ALA A 34 8.91 14.63 0.44
N LEU A 35 9.86 15.53 0.76
CA LEU A 35 11.28 15.28 0.59
C LEU A 35 11.78 14.12 1.47
N ALA A 36 11.34 14.06 2.72
CA ALA A 36 11.62 12.94 3.63
C ALA A 36 11.18 11.59 3.05
N SER A 37 10.02 11.56 2.39
CA SER A 37 9.49 10.35 1.76
C SER A 37 10.30 9.91 0.55
N THR A 38 10.66 10.84 -0.33
CA THR A 38 11.52 10.53 -1.49
C THR A 38 12.90 10.04 -1.05
N ILE A 39 13.50 10.64 -0.02
CA ILE A 39 14.81 10.20 0.49
C ILE A 39 14.70 8.82 1.14
N ALA A 40 13.66 8.57 1.93
CA ALA A 40 13.44 7.26 2.54
C ALA A 40 13.27 6.15 1.50
N GLU A 41 12.53 6.42 0.42
CA GLU A 41 12.42 5.52 -0.74
C GLU A 41 13.78 5.28 -1.42
N GLY A 42 14.57 6.34 -1.63
CA GLY A 42 15.91 6.22 -2.18
C GLY A 42 16.84 5.35 -1.33
N VAL A 43 16.80 5.52 -0.01
CA VAL A 43 17.60 4.72 0.93
C VAL A 43 17.16 3.25 0.92
N ALA A 44 15.84 2.99 0.97
CA ALA A 44 15.30 1.65 0.87
C ALA A 44 15.71 0.98 -0.46
N PHE A 45 15.57 1.68 -1.58
CA PHE A 45 16.01 1.19 -2.89
C PHE A 45 17.48 0.80 -2.92
N VAL A 46 18.37 1.65 -2.38
CA VAL A 46 19.81 1.35 -2.32
C VAL A 46 20.07 0.11 -1.46
N ILE A 47 19.43 -0.01 -0.31
CA ILE A 47 19.58 -1.18 0.57
C ILE A 47 19.05 -2.45 -0.08
N PHE A 48 17.91 -2.36 -0.77
CA PHE A 48 17.33 -3.47 -1.53
C PHE A 48 18.30 -3.95 -2.63
N VAL A 49 18.89 -3.03 -3.39
CA VAL A 49 19.87 -3.35 -4.42
C VAL A 49 21.12 -3.99 -3.81
N ILE A 50 21.65 -3.45 -2.71
CA ILE A 50 22.81 -4.05 -2.01
C ILE A 50 22.46 -5.46 -1.53
N TYR A 51 21.29 -5.66 -0.91
CA TYR A 51 20.84 -6.97 -0.46
C TYR A 51 20.75 -7.96 -1.63
N MET A 52 20.24 -7.50 -2.78
CA MET A 52 20.16 -8.28 -4.01
C MET A 52 21.53 -8.72 -4.54
N PHE A 53 22.58 -7.91 -4.38
CA PHE A 53 23.95 -8.28 -4.78
C PHE A 53 24.61 -9.29 -3.81
N PHE A 54 24.25 -9.27 -2.53
CA PHE A 54 24.83 -10.16 -1.51
C PHE A 54 24.10 -11.50 -1.37
N ASP A 55 22.84 -11.60 -1.79
CA ASP A 55 22.08 -12.84 -1.68
C ASP A 55 22.60 -13.91 -2.67
N LYS A 56 23.19 -14.97 -2.13
CA LYS A 56 23.76 -16.09 -2.91
C LYS A 56 22.71 -16.85 -3.72
N LYS A 57 21.41 -16.77 -3.40
CA LYS A 57 20.32 -17.42 -4.15
C LYS A 57 20.01 -16.74 -5.49
N ILE A 58 20.48 -15.51 -5.69
CA ILE A 58 20.25 -14.72 -6.92
C ILE A 58 21.21 -15.12 -8.04
N LYS A 59 22.32 -15.79 -7.72
CA LYS A 59 23.23 -16.37 -8.72
C LYS A 59 22.55 -17.42 -9.61
N ASP A 60 21.59 -18.18 -9.07
CA ASP A 60 20.84 -19.20 -9.82
C ASP A 60 19.89 -18.60 -10.87
N TYR A 61 19.49 -17.33 -10.69
CA TYR A 61 18.58 -16.63 -11.62
C TYR A 61 19.29 -15.93 -12.78
N HIS A 62 20.63 -15.97 -12.85
CA HIS A 62 21.43 -15.39 -13.95
C HIS A 62 21.03 -13.95 -14.38
N LEU A 63 20.58 -13.10 -13.44
CA LEU A 63 20.06 -11.75 -13.72
C LEU A 63 21.05 -10.81 -14.45
N PHE A 64 22.35 -11.07 -14.37
CA PHE A 64 23.41 -10.24 -14.97
C PHE A 64 23.94 -10.76 -16.31
N LYS A 65 23.38 -11.86 -16.86
CA LYS A 65 23.70 -12.25 -18.24
C LYS A 65 22.83 -11.43 -19.19
N PRO A 66 23.39 -10.78 -20.22
CA PRO A 66 22.60 -10.08 -21.23
C PRO A 66 21.74 -11.09 -21.97
N ARG A 67 20.50 -11.28 -21.52
CA ARG A 67 19.50 -12.09 -22.22
C ARG A 67 19.00 -11.24 -23.38
N LYS A 68 18.87 -11.84 -24.58
CA LYS A 68 18.21 -11.16 -25.70
C LYS A 68 16.84 -10.69 -25.21
N VAL A 69 16.57 -9.39 -25.38
CA VAL A 69 15.30 -8.78 -25.02
C VAL A 69 14.22 -9.47 -25.83
N ASP A 70 13.41 -10.29 -25.18
CA ASP A 70 12.30 -10.98 -25.83
C ASP A 70 11.07 -10.08 -25.80
N PHE A 71 10.87 -9.37 -26.91
CA PHE A 71 9.70 -8.50 -27.11
C PHE A 71 8.37 -9.25 -26.95
N THR A 72 8.35 -10.58 -27.16
CA THR A 72 7.15 -11.41 -26.97
C THR A 72 6.79 -11.50 -25.49
N LEU A 73 7.78 -11.77 -24.63
CA LEU A 73 7.59 -11.83 -23.17
C LEU A 73 7.19 -10.44 -22.62
N ILE A 74 7.83 -9.37 -23.10
CA ILE A 74 7.48 -8.00 -22.69
C ILE A 74 6.04 -7.68 -23.08
N ARG A 75 5.62 -8.01 -24.30
CA ARG A 75 4.25 -7.77 -24.77
C ARG A 75 3.22 -8.58 -23.97
N GLN A 76 3.50 -9.83 -23.66
CA GLN A 76 2.65 -10.67 -22.81
C GLN A 76 2.52 -10.07 -21.39
N GLN A 77 3.64 -9.67 -20.79
CA GLN A 77 3.65 -9.02 -19.48
C GLN A 77 2.86 -7.70 -19.50
N MET A 78 3.03 -6.89 -20.55
CA MET A 78 2.27 -5.66 -20.74
C MET A 78 0.76 -5.93 -20.87
N MET A 79 0.35 -6.92 -21.66
CA MET A 79 -1.08 -7.26 -21.81
C MET A 79 -1.73 -7.70 -20.48
N ILE A 80 -0.97 -8.34 -19.59
CA ILE A 80 -1.46 -8.72 -18.25
C ILE A 80 -1.44 -7.52 -17.29
N SER A 81 -0.40 -6.69 -17.35
CA SER A 81 -0.19 -5.58 -16.42
C SER A 81 -1.09 -4.39 -16.72
N LEU A 82 -1.38 -4.10 -18.00
CA LEU A 82 -2.19 -2.98 -18.44
C LEU A 82 -3.59 -2.96 -17.80
N PRO A 83 -4.38 -4.05 -17.81
CA PRO A 83 -5.67 -4.08 -17.12
C PRO A 83 -5.54 -3.97 -15.59
N SER A 84 -4.48 -4.56 -15.01
CA SER A 84 -4.21 -4.47 -13.57
C SER A 84 -3.92 -3.05 -13.10
N VAL A 85 -3.33 -2.19 -13.96
CA VAL A 85 -3.07 -0.78 -13.66
C VAL A 85 -4.26 0.09 -14.03
N ALA A 86 -4.97 -0.23 -15.11
CA ALA A 86 -6.16 0.52 -15.54
C ALA A 86 -7.26 0.49 -14.48
N GLN A 87 -7.48 -0.65 -13.80
CA GLN A 87 -8.51 -0.78 -12.77
C GLN A 87 -8.36 0.25 -11.62
N PRO A 88 -7.21 0.36 -10.92
CA PRO A 88 -7.03 1.38 -9.88
C PRO A 88 -6.98 2.80 -10.44
N VAL A 89 -6.47 3.03 -11.66
CA VAL A 89 -6.47 4.37 -12.28
C VAL A 89 -7.89 4.87 -12.53
N VAL A 90 -8.76 4.02 -13.09
CA VAL A 90 -10.17 4.36 -13.30
C VAL A 90 -10.87 4.55 -11.96
N GLY A 91 -10.57 3.70 -10.96
CA GLY A 91 -11.10 3.84 -9.61
C GLY A 91 -10.72 5.18 -8.96
N LEU A 92 -9.43 5.52 -8.96
CA LEU A 92 -8.92 6.78 -8.42
C LEU A 92 -9.42 8.00 -9.20
N GLY A 93 -9.49 7.91 -10.52
CA GLY A 93 -10.01 8.97 -11.38
C GLY A 93 -11.51 9.22 -11.17
N SER A 94 -12.32 8.16 -11.15
CA SER A 94 -13.76 8.24 -10.86
C SER A 94 -14.01 8.83 -9.47
N TRP A 95 -13.23 8.39 -8.49
CA TRP A 95 -13.27 8.90 -7.13
C TRP A 95 -12.86 10.36 -7.06
N PHE A 96 -11.77 10.77 -7.72
CA PHE A 96 -11.33 12.15 -7.76
C PHE A 96 -12.39 13.06 -8.38
N LEU A 97 -12.98 12.66 -9.50
CA LEU A 97 -14.07 13.39 -10.15
C LEU A 97 -15.31 13.48 -9.25
N PHE A 98 -15.72 12.37 -8.62
CA PHE A 98 -16.83 12.36 -7.68
C PHE A 98 -16.58 13.33 -6.51
N PHE A 99 -15.35 13.35 -5.96
CA PHE A 99 -15.00 14.24 -4.86
C PHE A 99 -14.93 15.69 -5.27
N SER A 100 -14.37 15.98 -6.43
CA SER A 100 -14.34 17.34 -6.97
C SER A 100 -15.76 17.89 -7.17
N ILE A 101 -16.69 17.08 -7.70
CA ILE A 101 -18.10 17.48 -7.87
C ILE A 101 -18.79 17.68 -6.51
N VAL A 102 -18.58 16.76 -5.57
CA VAL A 102 -19.12 16.86 -4.20
C VAL A 102 -18.60 18.09 -3.49
N GLU A 103 -17.30 18.38 -3.57
CA GLU A 103 -16.67 19.56 -2.96
C GLU A 103 -17.18 20.88 -3.57
N THR A 104 -17.49 20.90 -4.86
CA THR A 104 -18.06 22.09 -5.52
C THR A 104 -19.53 22.33 -5.10
N ARG A 105 -20.24 21.30 -4.58
CA ARG A 105 -21.67 21.37 -4.24
C ARG A 105 -21.99 21.25 -2.75
N LEU A 106 -21.10 20.72 -1.91
CA LEU A 106 -21.28 20.54 -0.46
C LEU A 106 -20.36 21.47 0.33
N GLY A 107 -20.84 21.95 1.48
CA GLY A 107 -20.07 22.87 2.35
C GLY A 107 -18.85 22.20 2.99
N LYS A 108 -17.88 23.02 3.45
CA LYS A 108 -16.61 22.58 4.07
C LYS A 108 -16.77 21.55 5.20
N HIS A 109 -17.90 21.58 5.91
CA HIS A 109 -18.20 20.67 7.02
C HIS A 109 -18.45 19.23 6.55
N ASP A 110 -19.17 19.03 5.44
CA ASP A 110 -19.51 17.70 4.93
C ASP A 110 -18.29 17.00 4.31
N LEU A 111 -17.37 17.78 3.73
CA LEU A 111 -16.10 17.29 3.20
C LEU A 111 -15.20 16.74 4.32
N ALA A 112 -15.13 17.43 5.46
CA ALA A 112 -14.34 17.00 6.60
C ALA A 112 -14.87 15.67 7.20
N ILE A 113 -16.19 15.54 7.36
CA ILE A 113 -16.83 14.29 7.81
C ILE A 113 -16.54 13.15 6.83
N THR A 114 -16.65 13.42 5.53
CA THR A 114 -16.41 12.40 4.52
C THR A 114 -14.95 11.93 4.50
N ASN A 115 -13.99 12.86 4.65
CA ASN A 115 -12.57 12.53 4.74
C ASN A 115 -12.24 11.74 6.01
N LEU A 116 -12.90 12.06 7.13
CA LEU A 116 -12.77 11.31 8.37
C LEU A 116 -13.25 9.85 8.21
N VAL A 117 -14.48 9.66 7.71
CA VAL A 117 -15.06 8.32 7.48
C VAL A 117 -14.17 7.51 6.53
N ARG A 118 -13.53 8.17 5.57
CA ARG A 118 -12.57 7.52 4.66
C ARG A 118 -11.31 7.02 5.32
N ASN A 119 -10.65 7.86 6.13
CA ASN A 119 -9.45 7.43 6.83
C ASN A 119 -9.74 6.22 7.72
N VAL A 120 -10.91 6.20 8.37
CA VAL A 120 -11.41 5.04 9.10
C VAL A 120 -11.63 3.83 8.18
N TYR A 121 -12.32 4.01 7.05
CA TYR A 121 -12.59 2.93 6.09
C TYR A 121 -11.31 2.32 5.50
N LEU A 122 -10.33 3.16 5.17
CA LEU A 122 -9.03 2.74 4.66
C LEU A 122 -8.29 1.91 5.71
N LEU A 123 -8.26 2.37 6.96
CA LEU A 123 -7.65 1.63 8.07
C LEU A 123 -8.26 0.22 8.23
N LEU A 124 -9.60 0.13 8.16
CA LEU A 124 -10.31 -1.15 8.27
C LEU A 124 -10.11 -2.07 7.05
N SER A 125 -9.70 -1.50 5.91
CA SER A 125 -9.49 -2.23 4.65
C SER A 125 -8.07 -2.78 4.49
N ILE A 126 -7.09 -2.30 5.26
CA ILE A 126 -5.68 -2.77 5.22
C ILE A 126 -5.57 -4.30 5.37
N PRO A 127 -6.22 -4.95 6.36
CA PRO A 127 -6.13 -6.41 6.50
C PRO A 127 -6.70 -7.15 5.29
N SER A 128 -7.81 -6.67 4.74
CA SER A 128 -8.45 -7.24 3.55
C SER A 128 -7.54 -7.19 2.33
N TRP A 129 -6.84 -6.07 2.12
CA TRP A 129 -5.84 -5.93 1.05
C TRP A 129 -4.63 -6.84 1.27
N GLY A 130 -4.16 -6.99 2.50
CA GLY A 130 -3.10 -7.94 2.84
C GLY A 130 -3.46 -9.39 2.52
N PHE A 131 -4.68 -9.81 2.85
CA PHE A 131 -5.19 -11.14 2.47
C PHE A 131 -5.37 -11.29 0.97
N ALA A 132 -5.93 -10.29 0.28
CA ALA A 132 -6.10 -10.33 -1.17
C ALA A 132 -4.74 -10.48 -1.88
N SER A 133 -3.73 -9.73 -1.46
CA SER A 133 -2.36 -9.86 -1.97
C SER A 133 -1.77 -11.24 -1.69
N SER A 134 -1.94 -11.77 -0.47
CA SER A 134 -1.45 -13.09 -0.08
C SER A 134 -2.12 -14.22 -0.89
N VAL A 135 -3.44 -14.15 -1.10
CA VAL A 135 -4.17 -15.10 -1.95
C VAL A 135 -3.66 -15.06 -3.38
N ASN A 136 -3.44 -13.87 -3.95
CA ASN A 136 -2.87 -13.73 -5.28
C ASN A 136 -1.51 -14.45 -5.37
N THR A 137 -0.61 -14.23 -4.40
CA THR A 137 0.68 -14.92 -4.37
C THR A 137 0.55 -16.45 -4.23
N LEU A 138 -0.31 -16.94 -3.33
CA LEU A 138 -0.54 -18.37 -3.12
C LEU A 138 -1.12 -19.04 -4.38
N VAL A 139 -2.13 -18.44 -4.99
CA VAL A 139 -2.76 -18.93 -6.21
C VAL A 139 -1.77 -18.91 -7.37
N SER A 140 -1.00 -17.83 -7.55
CA SER A 140 0.05 -17.76 -8.57
C SER A 140 1.10 -18.86 -8.39
N ASN A 141 1.49 -19.18 -7.14
CA ASN A 141 2.43 -20.25 -6.86
C ASN A 141 1.84 -21.64 -7.18
N ILE A 142 0.60 -21.92 -6.77
CA ILE A 142 -0.10 -23.20 -7.03
C ILE A 142 -0.31 -23.42 -8.54
N VAL A 143 -0.73 -22.36 -9.26
CA VAL A 143 -0.87 -22.38 -10.72
C VAL A 143 0.49 -22.61 -11.38
N GLY A 144 1.57 -22.00 -10.88
CA GLY A 144 2.94 -22.24 -11.34
C GLY A 144 3.40 -23.69 -11.16
N GLN A 145 2.92 -24.37 -10.12
CA GLN A 145 3.18 -25.79 -9.86
C GLN A 145 2.25 -26.75 -10.63
N ARG A 146 1.33 -26.24 -11.46
CA ARG A 146 0.30 -26.99 -12.20
C ARG A 146 -0.68 -27.77 -11.32
N ALA A 147 -0.79 -27.45 -10.03
CA ALA A 147 -1.66 -28.12 -9.07
C ALA A 147 -3.05 -27.46 -8.99
N TYR A 148 -3.76 -27.38 -10.12
CA TYR A 148 -5.02 -26.62 -10.25
C TYR A 148 -6.13 -27.06 -9.28
N GLU A 149 -6.15 -28.34 -8.90
CA GLU A 149 -7.12 -28.89 -7.93
C GLU A 149 -7.04 -28.23 -6.55
N GLN A 150 -5.85 -27.72 -6.18
CA GLN A 150 -5.62 -27.10 -4.86
C GLN A 150 -5.97 -25.60 -4.83
N VAL A 151 -6.28 -24.99 -5.98
CA VAL A 151 -6.59 -23.54 -6.08
C VAL A 151 -7.86 -23.20 -5.31
N MET A 152 -8.98 -23.88 -5.60
CA MET A 152 -10.27 -23.59 -4.95
C MET A 152 -10.28 -23.85 -3.44
N PRO A 153 -9.73 -24.97 -2.93
CA PRO A 153 -9.60 -25.18 -1.49
C PRO A 153 -8.76 -24.09 -0.79
N THR A 154 -7.67 -23.63 -1.43
CA THR A 154 -6.80 -22.59 -0.88
C THR A 154 -7.50 -21.24 -0.81
N ILE A 155 -8.24 -20.88 -1.85
CA ILE A 155 -9.06 -19.66 -1.86
C ILE A 155 -10.11 -19.71 -0.75
N TRP A 156 -10.86 -20.81 -0.62
CA TRP A 156 -11.89 -20.92 0.42
C TRP A 156 -11.35 -20.87 1.84
N LYS A 157 -10.24 -21.55 2.12
CA LYS A 157 -9.58 -21.50 3.43
C LYS A 157 -9.11 -20.09 3.76
N THR A 158 -8.49 -19.41 2.80
CA THR A 158 -7.99 -18.05 3.00
C THR A 158 -9.11 -17.03 3.09
N ALA A 159 -10.21 -17.20 2.33
CA ALA A 159 -11.40 -16.36 2.41
C ALA A 159 -12.09 -16.48 3.78
N LYS A 160 -12.22 -17.70 4.33
CA LYS A 160 -12.73 -17.90 5.69
C LYS A 160 -11.84 -17.24 6.74
N LEU A 161 -10.52 -17.34 6.60
CA LEU A 161 -9.57 -16.68 7.49
C LEU A 161 -9.69 -15.15 7.39
N CYS A 162 -9.78 -14.61 6.18
CA CYS A 162 -9.97 -13.18 5.92
C CYS A 162 -11.28 -12.68 6.53
N LEU A 163 -12.39 -13.43 6.37
CA LEU A 163 -13.67 -13.10 7.01
C LEU A 163 -13.56 -13.09 8.53
N PHE A 164 -12.88 -14.08 9.11
CA PHE A 164 -12.68 -14.12 10.56
C PHE A 164 -11.88 -12.92 11.07
N VAL A 165 -10.77 -12.58 10.41
CA VAL A 165 -9.91 -11.45 10.80
C VAL A 165 -10.61 -10.10 10.59
N THR A 166 -11.35 -9.94 9.50
CA THR A 166 -12.10 -8.71 9.21
C THR A 166 -13.27 -8.53 10.18
N MET A 167 -13.95 -9.61 10.58
CA MET A 167 -14.99 -9.55 11.62
C MET A 167 -14.43 -9.15 12.98
N ILE A 168 -13.25 -9.66 13.37
CA ILE A 168 -12.56 -9.24 14.61
C ILE A 168 -12.12 -7.78 14.52
N SER A 169 -11.61 -7.35 13.37
CA SER A 169 -11.17 -5.97 13.17
C SER A 169 -12.36 -4.99 13.22
N ARG A 170 -13.50 -5.37 12.63
CA ARG A 170 -14.73 -4.56 12.62
C ARG A 170 -15.46 -4.57 13.97
N SER A 171 -15.45 -5.68 14.71
CA SER A 171 -16.10 -5.76 16.03
C SER A 171 -15.43 -4.83 17.04
N ARG A 172 -14.11 -4.70 17.01
CA ARG A 172 -13.35 -3.72 17.83
C ARG A 172 -13.80 -2.28 17.58
N PHE A 173 -14.16 -1.95 16.34
CA PHE A 173 -14.68 -0.63 15.99
C PHE A 173 -16.07 -0.35 16.58
N TYR A 174 -16.91 -1.39 16.71
CA TYR A 174 -18.25 -1.27 17.28
C TYR A 174 -18.25 -1.07 18.80
N TYR A 175 -17.28 -1.64 19.52
CA TYR A 175 -17.16 -1.48 20.98
C TYR A 175 -16.42 -0.20 21.42
N PHE A 176 -15.58 0.39 20.56
CA PHE A 176 -14.84 1.63 20.82
C PHE A 176 -15.16 2.79 19.84
N PRO A 177 -16.44 3.16 19.62
CA PRO A 177 -16.77 4.28 18.74
C PRO A 177 -16.36 5.64 19.35
N SER A 178 -16.30 5.75 20.68
CA SER A 178 -16.06 7.01 21.40
C SER A 178 -14.63 7.54 21.31
N ILE A 179 -13.60 6.68 21.33
CA ILE A 179 -12.19 7.12 21.26
C ILE A 179 -11.86 7.69 19.87
N PHE A 180 -12.40 7.11 18.80
CA PHE A 180 -12.14 7.57 17.43
C PHE A 180 -12.93 8.83 17.05
N LEU A 181 -14.16 8.99 17.55
CA LEU A 181 -14.97 10.21 17.35
C LEU A 181 -14.40 11.43 18.11
N ILE A 182 -13.87 11.24 19.32
CA ILE A 182 -13.32 12.33 20.14
C ILE A 182 -12.00 12.87 19.54
N GLN A 183 -11.14 11.99 19.04
CA GLN A 183 -9.85 12.39 18.48
C GLN A 183 -9.97 13.08 17.12
N SER A 184 -11.09 12.89 16.42
CA SER A 184 -11.40 13.53 15.15
C SER A 184 -12.17 14.84 15.28
N LEU A 185 -13.02 14.99 16.32
CA LEU A 185 -13.59 16.28 16.73
C LEU A 185 -12.54 17.25 17.28
N ALA A 186 -11.48 16.75 17.93
CA ALA A 186 -10.40 17.58 18.46
C ALA A 186 -9.51 18.23 17.38
N ILE A 187 -9.52 17.72 16.14
CA ILE A 187 -8.78 18.29 15.00
C ILE A 187 -9.58 19.43 14.32
N LEU A 188 -10.88 19.51 14.59
CA LEU A 188 -11.79 20.49 14.00
C LEU A 188 -11.99 21.76 14.87
N ARG A 189 -11.19 21.91 15.93
CA ARG A 189 -11.19 23.05 16.85
C ARG A 189 -9.83 23.74 16.80
#